data_AF-A0A935B2V7-F1
#
_entry.id   AF-A0A935B2V7-F1
#
_cell.length_a   1.000
_cell.length_b   1.000
_cell.length_c   1.000
_cell.angle_alpha   90.00
_cell.angle_beta   90.00
_cell.angle_gamma   90.00
#
_symmetry.space_group_name_H-M   'P 1'
#
loop_
_entity.id
_entity.type
_entity.pdbx_description
1 polymer ?
#
loop_
_entity_poly.entity_id
_entity_poly.type
_entity_poly.pdbx_seq_one_letter_code
_entity_poly.pdbx_strand_id
1 'polypeptide(L)'
;MTVVPPQPKHLLTVLHAAERTGPALMALHFLRWLREHHPEWATSTLLIDCGGGLEPEFAELGPLVVAGPAYPFGPGNSRVHRGVIRRKLRTVRRRVAALGPVDVTQVHCAGSMRIRPVLPDAPVVCHVHELSVGLDLHLGPMARDALQGADRFVVASESVREALAARFRIDPALVTRHHEFVAPYAATASRARVDLGLPPDAFVVVGSGVRHWRKGPELFVRTALTARRRSPDIDWRFLWVGGADSGGLESLVRSADLGDLVEFVPHQPDPQQWFAAGDAFLLTAREDAFPLVCVEAALAGDRSSPSTMAAPPSWCDIRRAVSSSAFPTSRVSPTH
;
A
#
# COMPACT_ATOMS: atom_id res chain seq x y z
N MET A 1 8.01 42.33 -25.82
CA MET A 1 7.41 40.97 -25.92
C MET A 1 7.31 40.43 -24.51
N THR A 2 6.10 40.41 -23.96
CA THR A 2 5.83 39.80 -22.66
C THR A 2 5.95 38.29 -22.84
N VAL A 3 7.02 37.71 -22.30
CA VAL A 3 7.19 36.26 -22.23
C VAL A 3 6.13 35.75 -21.26
N VAL A 4 5.06 35.18 -21.79
CA VAL A 4 4.08 34.45 -20.98
C VAL A 4 4.83 33.24 -20.42
N PRO A 5 4.96 33.09 -19.09
CA PRO A 5 5.60 31.91 -18.53
C PRO A 5 4.88 30.66 -19.04
N PRO A 6 5.60 29.58 -19.38
CA PRO A 6 4.97 28.34 -19.83
C PRO A 6 3.95 27.90 -18.79
N GLN A 7 2.75 27.49 -19.23
CA GLN A 7 1.76 26.95 -18.31
C GLN A 7 2.34 25.70 -17.63
N PRO A 8 2.15 25.56 -16.30
CA PRO A 8 2.62 24.38 -15.61
C PRO A 8 1.96 23.14 -16.21
N LYS A 9 2.73 22.06 -16.35
CA LYS A 9 2.18 20.77 -16.75
C LYS A 9 1.23 20.28 -15.66
N HIS A 10 0.20 19.54 -16.02
CA HIS A 10 -0.81 19.09 -15.07
C HIS A 10 -0.89 17.57 -15.00
N LEU A 11 -0.63 17.04 -13.81
CA LEU A 11 -0.81 15.65 -13.45
C LEU A 11 -2.15 15.45 -12.72
N LEU A 12 -3.02 14.62 -13.28
CA LEU A 12 -4.22 14.12 -12.60
C LEU A 12 -3.93 12.75 -11.97
N THR A 13 -3.89 12.68 -10.64
CA THR A 13 -3.76 11.43 -9.89
C THR A 13 -5.13 10.83 -9.63
N VAL A 14 -5.30 9.54 -9.89
CA VAL A 14 -6.57 8.84 -9.69
C VAL A 14 -6.39 7.69 -8.71
N LEU A 15 -7.19 7.67 -7.65
CA LEU A 15 -7.15 6.68 -6.58
C LEU A 15 -8.54 6.07 -6.36
N HIS A 16 -8.57 4.86 -5.82
CA HIS A 16 -9.85 4.27 -5.42
C HIS A 16 -10.50 5.07 -4.28
N ALA A 17 -9.77 5.31 -3.21
CA ALA A 17 -10.14 6.12 -2.06
C ALA A 17 -8.86 6.65 -1.38
N ALA A 18 -8.98 7.59 -0.46
CA ALA A 18 -7.86 8.21 0.24
C ALA A 18 -7.45 7.40 1.50
N GLU A 19 -7.40 6.07 1.38
CA GLU A 19 -7.11 5.17 2.51
C GLU A 19 -5.64 5.16 2.88
N ARG A 20 -5.34 4.93 4.16
CA ARG A 20 -3.96 4.68 4.64
C ARG A 20 -3.49 3.27 4.24
N THR A 21 -3.34 3.06 2.93
CA THR A 21 -2.87 1.83 2.29
C THR A 21 -1.70 2.12 1.36
N GLY A 22 -0.96 1.08 0.98
CA GLY A 22 0.23 1.21 0.13
C GLY A 22 0.04 2.09 -1.11
N PRO A 23 -0.96 1.84 -1.99
CA PRO A 23 -1.15 2.63 -3.20
C PRO A 23 -1.37 4.13 -2.96
N ALA A 24 -2.19 4.48 -1.98
CA ALA A 24 -2.51 5.87 -1.66
C ALA A 24 -1.36 6.57 -0.92
N LEU A 25 -0.68 5.90 0.00
CA LEU A 25 0.52 6.43 0.63
C LEU A 25 1.65 6.65 -0.39
N MET A 26 1.86 5.71 -1.30
CA MET A 26 2.82 5.84 -2.40
C MET A 26 2.48 7.05 -3.30
N ALA A 27 1.20 7.21 -3.68
CA ALA A 27 0.76 8.37 -4.44
C ALA A 27 1.01 9.68 -3.67
N LEU A 28 0.70 9.71 -2.37
CA LEU A 28 0.90 10.87 -1.52
C LEU A 28 2.39 11.25 -1.42
N HIS A 29 3.27 10.27 -1.19
CA HIS A 29 4.72 10.49 -1.14
C HIS A 29 5.26 10.99 -2.48
N PHE A 30 4.82 10.40 -3.60
CA PHE A 30 5.21 10.83 -4.93
C PHE A 30 4.77 12.27 -5.22
N LEU A 31 3.53 12.64 -4.91
CA LEU A 31 3.03 14.00 -5.14
C LEU A 31 3.74 15.04 -4.27
N ARG A 32 4.06 14.71 -3.01
CA ARG A 32 4.88 15.58 -2.15
C ARG A 32 6.27 15.80 -2.74
N TRP A 33 6.93 14.71 -3.16
CA TRP A 33 8.23 14.78 -3.82
C TRP A 33 8.18 15.60 -5.13
N LEU A 34 7.15 15.39 -5.95
CA LEU A 34 6.94 16.10 -7.20
C LEU A 34 6.77 17.60 -6.96
N ARG A 35 5.94 18.01 -5.99
CA ARG A 35 5.75 19.43 -5.63
C ARG A 35 7.07 20.10 -5.19
N GLU A 36 7.93 19.37 -4.50
CA GLU A 36 9.21 19.88 -4.00
C GLU A 36 10.28 19.97 -5.09
N HIS A 37 10.38 18.97 -5.96
CA HIS A 37 11.50 18.83 -6.91
C HIS A 37 11.15 19.25 -8.34
N HIS A 38 9.85 19.30 -8.65
CA HIS A 38 9.31 19.57 -9.97
C HIS A 38 8.14 20.57 -9.91
N PRO A 39 8.38 21.81 -9.43
CA PRO A 39 7.34 22.82 -9.24
C PRO A 39 6.68 23.29 -10.56
N GLU A 40 7.23 22.90 -11.72
CA GLU A 40 6.60 23.08 -13.02
C GLU A 40 5.35 22.19 -13.22
N TRP A 41 5.10 21.24 -12.32
CA TRP A 41 3.91 20.41 -12.33
C TRP A 41 2.86 20.88 -11.33
N ALA A 42 1.68 21.24 -11.83
CA ALA A 42 0.46 21.30 -11.04
C ALA A 42 -0.11 19.90 -10.85
N THR A 43 -0.76 19.65 -9.71
CA THR A 43 -1.35 18.36 -9.39
C THR A 43 -2.83 18.50 -9.01
N SER A 44 -3.64 17.52 -9.41
CA SER A 44 -5.00 17.35 -8.91
C SER A 44 -5.26 15.87 -8.62
N THR A 45 -6.24 15.60 -7.77
CA THR A 45 -6.59 14.23 -7.37
C THR A 45 -8.05 13.93 -7.64
N LEU A 46 -8.33 12.80 -8.26
CA LEU A 46 -9.66 12.21 -8.41
C LEU A 46 -9.76 10.94 -7.55
N LEU A 47 -10.62 10.97 -6.54
CA LEU A 47 -11.00 9.80 -5.77
C LEU A 47 -12.25 9.17 -6.38
N ILE A 48 -12.21 7.86 -6.63
CA ILE A 48 -13.39 7.12 -7.09
C ILE A 48 -14.45 7.09 -5.98
N ASP A 49 -14.02 6.84 -4.75
CA ASP A 49 -14.84 6.81 -3.55
C ASP A 49 -14.34 7.83 -2.50
N CYS A 50 -15.20 8.21 -1.58
CA CYS A 50 -14.83 8.96 -0.39
C CYS A 50 -14.32 8.02 0.71
N GLY A 51 -13.60 8.58 1.68
CA GLY A 51 -13.13 7.89 2.86
C GLY A 51 -11.65 7.54 2.79
N GLY A 52 -11.17 7.08 3.94
CA GLY A 52 -9.80 6.63 4.12
C GLY A 52 -8.90 7.57 4.92
N GLY A 53 -9.30 8.85 5.07
CA GLY A 53 -8.72 9.79 6.02
C GLY A 53 -7.52 10.58 5.50
N LEU A 54 -7.05 10.34 4.27
CA LEU A 54 -5.98 11.12 3.64
C LEU A 54 -6.50 12.25 2.73
N GLU A 55 -7.81 12.50 2.69
CA GLU A 55 -8.39 13.57 1.86
C GLU A 55 -7.80 14.95 2.15
N PRO A 56 -7.59 15.37 3.42
CA PRO A 56 -6.93 16.65 3.71
C PRO A 56 -5.52 16.73 3.09
N GLU A 57 -4.72 15.68 3.21
CA GLU A 57 -3.36 15.63 2.69
C GLU A 57 -3.30 15.70 1.15
N PHE A 58 -4.28 15.10 0.46
CA PHE A 58 -4.41 15.26 -1.00
C PHE A 58 -4.91 16.66 -1.39
N ALA A 59 -5.84 17.24 -0.62
CA ALA A 59 -6.35 18.59 -0.87
C ALA A 59 -5.28 19.68 -0.68
N GLU A 60 -4.30 19.46 0.19
CA GLU A 60 -3.13 20.33 0.35
C GLU A 60 -2.19 20.31 -0.87
N LEU A 61 -2.21 19.24 -1.67
CA LEU A 61 -1.35 19.10 -2.85
C LEU A 61 -2.01 19.68 -4.11
N GLY A 62 -3.34 19.80 -4.11
CA GLY A 62 -4.06 20.49 -5.17
C GLY A 62 -5.55 20.15 -5.18
N PRO A 63 -6.27 20.56 -6.24
CA PRO A 63 -7.72 20.32 -6.33
C PRO A 63 -8.08 18.85 -6.17
N LEU A 64 -9.05 18.58 -5.30
CA LEU A 64 -9.55 17.24 -5.00
C LEU A 64 -10.99 17.08 -5.51
N VAL A 65 -11.21 16.08 -6.37
CA VAL A 65 -12.54 15.69 -6.86
C VAL A 65 -12.88 14.31 -6.34
N VAL A 66 -14.08 14.16 -5.78
CA VAL A 66 -14.61 12.86 -5.39
C VAL A 66 -15.76 12.48 -6.31
N ALA A 67 -15.65 11.32 -6.98
CA ALA A 67 -16.71 10.78 -7.81
C ALA A 67 -17.89 10.25 -6.96
N GLY A 68 -17.58 9.66 -5.80
CA GLY A 68 -18.51 9.22 -4.75
C GLY A 68 -18.82 7.71 -4.79
N PRO A 69 -19.49 7.16 -3.76
CA PRO A 69 -19.55 5.73 -3.38
C PRO A 69 -20.28 4.78 -4.35
N ALA A 70 -20.14 5.00 -5.64
CA ALA A 70 -21.11 4.59 -6.64
C ALA A 70 -20.61 4.46 -8.07
N TYR A 71 -19.31 4.61 -8.28
CA TYR A 71 -18.75 4.75 -9.61
C TYR A 71 -18.03 3.47 -10.07
N PRO A 72 -18.52 2.79 -11.13
CA PRO A 72 -19.91 2.58 -11.53
C PRO A 72 -20.39 1.20 -11.05
N PHE A 73 -21.47 1.19 -10.27
CA PHE A 73 -22.02 0.00 -9.62
C PHE A 73 -22.38 -1.17 -10.53
N GLY A 74 -22.18 -2.38 -9.95
CA GLY A 74 -22.97 -3.63 -9.95
C GLY A 74 -23.93 -4.00 -11.09
N PRO A 75 -24.23 -5.30 -11.29
CA PRO A 75 -25.02 -5.79 -12.42
C PRO A 75 -26.48 -5.29 -12.37
N GLY A 76 -26.76 -4.18 -13.04
CA GLY A 76 -28.10 -3.62 -13.22
C GLY A 76 -28.34 -3.21 -14.67
N ASN A 77 -29.21 -3.92 -15.40
CA ASN A 77 -29.42 -3.67 -16.84
C ASN A 77 -30.68 -2.84 -17.17
N SER A 78 -31.37 -2.29 -16.17
CA SER A 78 -32.60 -1.51 -16.41
C SER A 78 -32.31 -0.18 -17.12
N ARG A 79 -33.28 0.33 -17.89
CA ARG A 79 -33.16 1.65 -18.55
C ARG A 79 -32.95 2.78 -17.54
N VAL A 80 -33.63 2.70 -16.39
CA VAL A 80 -33.49 3.66 -15.29
C VAL A 80 -32.07 3.63 -14.74
N HIS A 81 -31.52 2.44 -14.48
CA HIS A 81 -30.16 2.27 -13.98
C HIS A 81 -29.12 2.87 -14.96
N ARG A 82 -29.24 2.59 -16.26
CA ARG A 82 -28.39 3.19 -17.30
C ARG A 82 -28.50 4.71 -17.37
N GLY A 83 -29.70 5.26 -17.20
CA GLY A 83 -29.94 6.71 -17.16
C GLY A 83 -29.25 7.39 -15.97
N VAL A 84 -29.36 6.80 -14.78
CA VAL A 84 -28.71 7.28 -13.55
C VAL A 84 -27.18 7.23 -13.70
N ILE A 85 -26.62 6.11 -14.18
CA ILE A 85 -25.18 6.00 -14.46
C ILE A 85 -24.74 7.11 -15.42
N ARG A 86 -25.39 7.26 -16.58
CA ARG A 86 -25.02 8.31 -17.56
C ARG A 86 -25.07 9.72 -16.98
N ARG A 87 -25.98 10.01 -16.05
CA ARG A 87 -26.02 11.30 -15.35
C ARG A 87 -24.82 11.46 -14.42
N LYS A 88 -24.51 10.45 -13.61
CA LYS A 88 -23.33 10.46 -12.72
C LYS A 88 -22.02 10.62 -13.51
N LEU A 89 -21.84 9.82 -14.57
CA LEU A 89 -20.67 9.93 -15.46
C LEU A 89 -20.50 11.35 -16.00
N ARG A 90 -21.59 11.98 -16.46
CA ARG A 90 -21.57 13.36 -16.97
C ARG A 90 -21.19 14.36 -15.88
N THR A 91 -21.71 14.20 -14.66
CA THR A 91 -21.35 15.07 -13.53
C THR A 91 -19.86 14.94 -13.19
N VAL A 92 -19.33 13.72 -13.09
CA VAL A 92 -17.91 13.50 -12.79
C VAL A 92 -17.04 14.06 -13.91
N ARG A 93 -17.35 13.78 -15.20
CA ARG A 93 -16.64 14.38 -16.34
C ARG A 93 -16.59 15.91 -16.27
N ARG A 94 -17.71 16.56 -15.92
CA ARG A 94 -17.74 18.03 -15.79
C ARG A 94 -16.85 18.53 -14.68
N ARG A 95 -16.82 17.85 -13.53
CA ARG A 95 -15.95 18.20 -12.40
C ARG A 95 -14.47 17.99 -12.74
N VAL A 96 -14.14 16.88 -13.39
CA VAL A 96 -12.78 16.60 -13.87
C VAL A 96 -12.36 17.62 -14.93
N ALA A 97 -13.23 17.95 -15.89
CA ALA A 97 -12.94 18.97 -16.90
C ALA A 97 -12.76 20.38 -16.30
N ALA A 98 -13.40 20.67 -15.17
CA ALA A 98 -13.22 21.94 -14.45
C ALA A 98 -11.83 22.07 -13.79
N LEU A 99 -11.04 21.00 -13.74
CA LEU A 99 -9.63 21.03 -13.31
C LEU A 99 -8.71 21.67 -14.36
N GLY A 100 -9.22 21.93 -15.57
CA GLY A 100 -8.45 22.46 -16.69
C GLY A 100 -7.81 21.38 -17.56
N PRO A 101 -6.96 21.76 -18.53
CA PRO A 101 -6.19 20.82 -19.34
C PRO A 101 -5.33 19.91 -18.46
N VAL A 102 -5.25 18.63 -18.81
CA VAL A 102 -4.44 17.62 -18.11
C VAL A 102 -3.42 17.09 -19.11
N ASP A 103 -2.14 17.10 -18.74
CA ASP A 103 -1.06 16.60 -19.60
C ASP A 103 -0.85 15.10 -19.43
N VAL A 104 -1.03 14.58 -18.21
CA VAL A 104 -0.92 13.15 -17.90
C VAL A 104 -1.93 12.78 -16.81
N THR A 105 -2.58 11.62 -16.97
CA THR A 105 -3.37 11.00 -15.91
C THR A 105 -2.64 9.79 -15.36
N GLN A 106 -2.38 9.76 -14.05
CA GLN A 106 -1.79 8.61 -13.38
C GLN A 106 -2.85 7.90 -12.53
N VAL A 107 -3.19 6.67 -12.92
CA VAL A 107 -4.17 5.85 -12.21
C VAL A 107 -3.44 4.87 -11.32
N HIS A 108 -3.64 4.99 -10.01
CA HIS A 108 -3.10 4.07 -9.02
C HIS A 108 -4.07 2.92 -8.78
N CYS A 109 -3.53 1.70 -8.83
CA CYS A 109 -4.23 0.42 -8.78
C CYS A 109 -5.01 0.10 -10.07
N ALA A 110 -4.86 -1.13 -10.56
CA ALA A 110 -5.51 -1.59 -11.79
C ALA A 110 -7.04 -1.55 -11.67
N GLY A 111 -7.56 -1.85 -10.47
CA GLY A 111 -8.97 -1.73 -10.12
C GLY A 111 -9.57 -0.34 -10.40
N SER A 112 -8.77 0.73 -10.25
CA SER A 112 -9.20 2.11 -10.47
C SER A 112 -9.43 2.44 -11.94
N MET A 113 -8.89 1.66 -12.89
CA MET A 113 -9.07 1.90 -14.33
C MET A 113 -10.54 1.88 -14.78
N ARG A 114 -11.47 1.36 -13.95
CA ARG A 114 -12.93 1.51 -14.17
C ARG A 114 -13.39 2.96 -14.39
N ILE A 115 -12.62 3.94 -13.92
CA ILE A 115 -12.85 5.39 -14.07
C ILE A 115 -12.48 5.93 -15.46
N ARG A 116 -11.79 5.14 -16.29
CA ARG A 116 -11.32 5.52 -17.64
C ARG A 116 -12.37 6.26 -18.51
N PRO A 117 -13.67 5.93 -18.48
CA PRO A 117 -14.66 6.66 -19.27
C PRO A 117 -14.85 8.14 -18.90
N VAL A 118 -14.37 8.62 -17.75
CA VAL A 118 -14.55 10.03 -17.33
C VAL A 118 -13.25 10.80 -17.22
N LEU A 119 -12.13 10.14 -17.51
CA LEU A 119 -10.83 10.77 -17.58
C LEU A 119 -10.75 11.71 -18.79
N PRO A 120 -9.93 12.77 -18.72
CA PRO A 120 -9.66 13.64 -19.85
C PRO A 120 -8.98 12.88 -20.99
N ASP A 121 -8.96 13.50 -22.17
CA ASP A 121 -8.22 12.98 -23.32
C ASP A 121 -6.74 13.33 -23.18
N ALA A 122 -6.04 12.55 -22.35
CA ALA A 122 -4.63 12.69 -22.02
C ALA A 122 -4.00 11.30 -21.88
N PRO A 123 -2.68 11.15 -22.08
CA PRO A 123 -1.97 9.92 -21.80
C PRO A 123 -2.25 9.39 -20.39
N VAL A 124 -2.58 8.11 -20.29
CA VAL A 124 -2.91 7.41 -19.05
C VAL A 124 -1.77 6.46 -18.67
N VAL A 125 -1.18 6.72 -17.51
CA VAL A 125 -0.19 5.83 -16.89
C VAL A 125 -0.90 5.04 -15.78
N CYS A 126 -0.96 3.72 -15.88
CA CYS A 126 -1.51 2.87 -14.82
C CYS A 126 -0.38 2.36 -13.91
N HIS A 127 -0.36 2.82 -12.67
CA HIS A 127 0.55 2.30 -11.64
C HIS A 127 -0.12 1.11 -10.93
N VAL A 128 0.35 -0.09 -11.21
CA VAL A 128 -0.24 -1.34 -10.72
C VAL A 128 0.47 -1.79 -9.45
N HIS A 129 -0.32 -1.95 -8.38
CA HIS A 129 0.14 -2.31 -7.04
C HIS A 129 -0.34 -3.71 -6.62
N GLU A 130 -1.00 -4.43 -7.54
CA GLU A 130 -1.60 -5.74 -7.31
C GLU A 130 -0.83 -6.83 -8.05
N LEU A 131 -0.66 -7.97 -7.39
CA LEU A 131 -0.20 -9.21 -8.01
C LEU A 131 -1.41 -10.04 -8.47
N SER A 132 -1.16 -11.21 -9.05
CA SER A 132 -2.17 -12.03 -9.72
C SER A 132 -3.46 -12.29 -8.92
N VAL A 133 -3.38 -12.62 -7.63
CA VAL A 133 -4.56 -12.87 -6.79
C VAL A 133 -5.29 -11.57 -6.51
N GLY A 134 -4.57 -10.50 -6.18
CA GLY A 134 -5.12 -9.16 -6.04
C GLY A 134 -5.85 -8.69 -7.31
N LEU A 135 -5.24 -8.90 -8.48
CA LEU A 135 -5.83 -8.58 -9.77
C LEU A 135 -7.09 -9.41 -10.01
N ASP A 136 -7.10 -10.71 -9.73
CA ASP A 136 -8.30 -11.52 -9.94
C ASP A 136 -9.44 -11.18 -8.96
N LEU A 137 -9.10 -10.84 -7.70
CA LEU A 137 -10.08 -10.53 -6.67
C LEU A 137 -10.71 -9.13 -6.83
N HIS A 138 -9.92 -8.13 -7.24
CA HIS A 138 -10.35 -6.73 -7.21
C HIS A 138 -10.62 -6.15 -8.61
N LEU A 139 -10.16 -6.82 -9.68
CA LEU A 139 -10.37 -6.34 -11.04
C LEU A 139 -11.69 -6.89 -11.61
N GLY A 140 -12.75 -6.09 -11.48
CA GLY A 140 -14.01 -6.36 -12.15
C GLY A 140 -13.89 -6.27 -13.69
N PRO A 141 -14.87 -6.81 -14.46
CA PRO A 141 -14.82 -6.84 -15.92
C PRO A 141 -14.56 -5.48 -16.56
N MET A 142 -15.19 -4.42 -16.05
CA MET A 142 -14.98 -3.06 -16.56
C MET A 142 -13.56 -2.55 -16.37
N ALA A 143 -12.94 -2.82 -15.21
CA ALA A 143 -11.57 -2.41 -14.94
C ALA A 143 -10.59 -3.21 -15.81
N ARG A 144 -10.88 -4.50 -16.05
CA ARG A 144 -10.10 -5.37 -16.94
C ARG A 144 -10.09 -4.86 -18.38
N ASP A 145 -11.25 -4.49 -18.92
CA ASP A 145 -11.33 -3.92 -20.27
C ASP A 145 -10.64 -2.56 -20.34
N ALA A 146 -10.86 -1.71 -19.32
CA ALA A 146 -10.26 -0.40 -19.25
C ALA A 146 -8.74 -0.42 -19.09
N LEU A 147 -8.17 -1.48 -18.49
CA LEU A 147 -6.73 -1.65 -18.33
C LEU A 147 -6.00 -1.64 -19.68
N GLN A 148 -6.62 -2.19 -20.73
CA GLN A 148 -6.07 -2.16 -22.10
C GLN A 148 -5.99 -0.74 -22.69
N GLY A 149 -6.73 0.21 -22.12
CA GLY A 149 -6.75 1.61 -22.56
C GLY A 149 -5.77 2.52 -21.82
N ALA A 150 -4.80 1.96 -21.09
CA ALA A 150 -3.66 2.70 -20.55
C ALA A 150 -2.52 2.73 -21.57
N ASP A 151 -1.82 3.86 -21.66
CA ASP A 151 -0.73 4.08 -22.61
C ASP A 151 0.60 3.53 -22.09
N ARG A 152 0.79 3.55 -20.76
CA ARG A 152 1.96 2.99 -20.07
C ARG A 152 1.57 2.39 -18.73
N PHE A 153 2.42 1.49 -18.25
CA PHE A 153 2.29 0.87 -16.94
C PHE A 153 3.54 1.13 -16.12
N VAL A 154 3.34 1.42 -14.83
CA VAL A 154 4.39 1.40 -13.83
C VAL A 154 4.10 0.26 -12.86
N VAL A 155 5.11 -0.55 -12.55
CA VAL A 155 4.97 -1.69 -11.65
C VAL A 155 6.06 -1.71 -10.60
N ALA A 156 5.69 -2.14 -9.40
CA ALA A 156 6.61 -2.18 -8.27
C ALA A 156 7.58 -3.38 -8.30
N SER A 157 7.24 -4.45 -9.03
CA SER A 157 8.06 -5.66 -9.09
C SER A 157 7.91 -6.42 -10.41
N GLU A 158 8.89 -7.27 -10.70
CA GLU A 158 8.91 -8.11 -11.91
C GLU A 158 7.72 -9.07 -11.94
N SER A 159 7.32 -9.62 -10.79
CA SER A 159 6.16 -10.51 -10.70
C SER A 159 4.85 -9.83 -11.12
N VAL A 160 4.70 -8.52 -10.89
CA VAL A 160 3.55 -7.76 -11.40
C VAL A 160 3.64 -7.60 -12.93
N ARG A 161 4.83 -7.31 -13.48
CA ARG A 161 5.06 -7.24 -14.94
C ARG A 161 4.70 -8.55 -15.62
N GLU A 162 5.15 -9.68 -15.07
CA GLU A 162 4.85 -11.02 -15.56
C GLU A 162 3.35 -11.32 -15.49
N ALA A 163 2.67 -10.93 -14.40
CA ALA A 163 1.23 -11.10 -14.27
C ALA A 163 0.44 -10.29 -15.31
N LEU A 164 0.84 -9.04 -15.59
CA LEU A 164 0.24 -8.21 -16.64
C LEU A 164 0.42 -8.84 -18.03
N ALA A 165 1.62 -9.32 -18.35
CA ALA A 165 1.89 -9.95 -19.64
C ALA A 165 1.12 -11.27 -19.80
N ALA A 166 1.22 -12.18 -18.83
CA ALA A 166 0.65 -13.52 -18.94
C ALA A 166 -0.88 -13.53 -18.85
N ARG A 167 -1.46 -12.69 -17.98
CA ARG A 167 -2.89 -12.76 -17.62
C ARG A 167 -3.74 -11.70 -18.30
N PHE A 168 -3.13 -10.55 -18.62
CA PHE A 168 -3.81 -9.41 -19.24
C PHE A 168 -3.30 -9.11 -20.65
N ARG A 169 -2.32 -9.87 -21.16
CA ARG A 169 -1.75 -9.70 -22.50
C ARG A 169 -1.25 -8.28 -22.78
N ILE A 170 -0.79 -7.59 -21.74
CA ILE A 170 -0.16 -6.29 -21.87
C ILE A 170 1.24 -6.49 -22.45
N ASP A 171 1.57 -5.72 -23.49
CA ASP A 171 2.90 -5.72 -24.08
C ASP A 171 3.94 -5.27 -23.04
N PRO A 172 4.96 -6.11 -22.71
CA PRO A 172 6.02 -5.74 -21.79
C PRO A 172 6.75 -4.43 -22.14
N ALA A 173 6.78 -4.02 -23.42
CA ALA A 173 7.37 -2.75 -23.85
C ALA A 173 6.61 -1.51 -23.35
N LEU A 174 5.38 -1.68 -22.87
CA LEU A 174 4.59 -0.63 -22.25
C LEU A 174 4.81 -0.53 -20.73
N VAL A 175 5.56 -1.47 -20.14
CA VAL A 175 5.71 -1.61 -18.69
C VAL A 175 7.09 -1.18 -18.22
N THR A 176 7.14 -0.19 -17.34
CA THR A 176 8.35 0.26 -16.65
C THR A 176 8.32 -0.22 -15.21
N ARG A 177 9.41 -0.82 -14.73
CA ARG A 177 9.56 -1.18 -13.31
C ARG A 177 10.13 -0.01 -12.52
N HIS A 178 9.47 0.35 -11.44
CA HIS A 178 9.92 1.36 -10.49
C HIS A 178 9.56 0.89 -9.08
N HIS A 179 10.55 0.72 -8.19
CA HIS A 179 10.27 0.32 -6.81
C HIS A 179 9.53 1.44 -6.08
N GLU A 180 8.60 1.05 -5.22
CA GLU A 180 7.92 2.02 -4.38
C GLU A 180 8.86 2.51 -3.26
N PHE A 181 8.47 3.61 -2.61
CA PHE A 181 9.26 4.24 -1.57
C PHE A 181 8.38 4.78 -0.47
N VAL A 182 8.99 4.99 0.70
CA VAL A 182 8.36 5.62 1.86
C VAL A 182 9.16 6.86 2.26
N ALA A 183 8.52 7.79 2.96
CA ALA A 183 9.24 8.92 3.54
C ALA A 183 10.22 8.43 4.62
N PRO A 184 11.47 8.93 4.65
CA PRO A 184 12.38 8.63 5.74
C PRO A 184 11.84 9.17 7.06
N TYR A 185 12.05 8.43 8.15
CA TYR A 185 11.73 8.85 9.50
C TYR A 185 12.80 8.36 10.47
N ALA A 186 12.95 9.05 11.60
CA ALA A 186 13.79 8.61 12.71
C ALA A 186 12.89 8.16 13.86
N ALA A 187 13.13 6.96 14.40
CA ALA A 187 12.42 6.46 15.57
C ALA A 187 13.43 5.92 16.59
N THR A 188 13.18 6.20 17.88
CA THR A 188 14.04 5.75 18.98
C THR A 188 13.37 4.61 19.75
N ALA A 189 13.93 3.40 19.63
CA ALA A 189 13.36 2.16 20.17
C ALA A 189 13.10 2.16 21.69
N SER A 190 14.02 2.69 22.50
CA SER A 190 13.93 2.65 23.97
C SER A 190 12.77 3.47 24.52
N ARG A 191 12.51 4.63 23.91
CA ARG A 191 11.36 5.48 24.27
C ARG A 191 10.04 4.84 23.84
N ALA A 192 10.01 4.18 22.68
CA ALA A 192 8.82 3.53 22.18
C ALA A 192 8.30 2.42 23.09
N ARG A 193 9.17 1.57 23.67
CA ARG A 193 8.71 0.50 24.59
C ARG A 193 8.08 1.05 25.86
N VAL A 194 8.67 2.11 26.44
CA VAL A 194 8.14 2.78 27.63
C VAL A 194 6.78 3.40 27.33
N ASP A 195 6.69 4.17 26.23
CA ASP A 195 5.47 4.86 25.83
C ASP A 195 4.32 3.88 25.50
N LEU A 196 4.65 2.68 25.01
CA LEU A 196 3.69 1.60 24.70
C LEU A 196 3.43 0.65 25.88
N GLY A 197 4.11 0.82 27.02
CA GLY A 197 3.94 -0.07 28.19
C GLY A 197 4.42 -1.51 27.98
N LEU A 198 5.36 -1.72 27.05
CA LEU A 198 5.92 -3.05 26.77
C LEU A 198 7.00 -3.41 27.79
N PRO A 199 7.07 -4.68 28.25
CA PRO A 199 8.13 -5.10 29.15
C PRO A 199 9.51 -4.90 28.50
N PRO A 200 10.50 -4.36 29.25
CA PRO A 200 11.80 -4.05 28.67
C PRO A 200 12.51 -5.30 28.12
N ASP A 201 12.36 -6.44 28.79
CA ASP A 201 13.04 -7.70 28.47
C ASP A 201 12.21 -8.66 27.60
N ALA A 202 10.99 -8.27 27.20
CA ALA A 202 10.17 -9.07 26.31
C ALA A 202 10.74 -9.10 24.89
N PHE A 203 10.61 -10.25 24.21
CA PHE A 203 10.90 -10.36 22.79
C PHE A 203 9.65 -9.99 21.98
N VAL A 204 9.68 -8.83 21.33
CA VAL A 204 8.53 -8.23 20.65
C VAL A 204 8.62 -8.47 19.14
N VAL A 205 7.66 -9.22 18.59
CA VAL A 205 7.48 -9.43 17.15
C VAL A 205 6.34 -8.56 16.65
N VAL A 206 6.62 -7.72 15.65
CA VAL A 206 5.64 -6.77 15.10
C VAL A 206 5.24 -7.18 13.70
N GLY A 207 3.94 -7.26 13.44
CA GLY A 207 3.34 -7.34 12.11
C GLY A 207 2.52 -6.08 11.82
N SER A 208 2.25 -5.79 10.55
CA SER A 208 1.43 -4.64 10.18
C SER A 208 0.68 -4.85 8.88
N GLY A 209 -0.54 -4.28 8.83
CA GLY A 209 -1.34 -4.20 7.62
C GLY A 209 -2.80 -4.57 7.85
N VAL A 210 -3.58 -4.52 6.76
CA VAL A 210 -4.99 -4.93 6.79
C VAL A 210 -5.14 -6.38 7.24
N ARG A 211 -6.11 -6.66 8.11
CA ARG A 211 -6.41 -8.01 8.62
C ARG A 211 -7.28 -8.80 7.66
N HIS A 212 -6.78 -8.96 6.44
CA HIS A 212 -7.42 -9.70 5.36
C HIS A 212 -6.63 -10.98 5.08
N TRP A 213 -7.30 -12.04 4.61
CA TRP A 213 -6.70 -13.34 4.26
C TRP A 213 -5.40 -13.23 3.45
N ARG A 214 -5.34 -12.31 2.49
CA ARG A 214 -4.15 -12.08 1.65
C ARG A 214 -2.92 -11.66 2.46
N LYS A 215 -3.09 -10.93 3.55
CA LYS A 215 -2.00 -10.50 4.45
C LYS A 215 -1.65 -11.55 5.50
N GLY A 216 -2.45 -12.61 5.63
CA GLY A 216 -2.18 -13.76 6.48
C GLY A 216 -2.02 -13.50 7.98
N PRO A 217 -2.84 -12.64 8.62
CA PRO A 217 -2.74 -12.41 10.06
C PRO A 217 -2.95 -13.69 10.89
N GLU A 218 -3.68 -14.69 10.38
CA GLU A 218 -3.82 -15.99 11.04
C GLU A 218 -2.51 -16.81 11.04
N LEU A 219 -1.64 -16.64 10.04
CA LEU A 219 -0.30 -17.23 10.06
C LEU A 219 0.59 -16.56 11.10
N PHE A 220 0.41 -15.26 11.35
CA PHE A 220 1.09 -14.53 12.41
C PHE A 220 0.73 -15.10 13.79
N VAL A 221 -0.57 -15.31 14.06
CA VAL A 221 -1.05 -15.98 15.29
C VAL A 221 -0.46 -17.40 15.43
N ARG A 222 -0.44 -18.19 14.36
CA ARG A 222 0.16 -19.54 14.38
C ARG A 222 1.67 -19.52 14.65
N THR A 223 2.36 -18.50 14.14
CA THR A 223 3.79 -18.29 14.39
C THR A 223 4.02 -17.98 15.86
N ALA A 224 3.20 -17.11 16.46
CA ALA A 224 3.25 -16.81 17.89
C ALA A 224 3.11 -18.05 18.76
N LEU A 225 2.10 -18.88 18.48
CA LEU A 225 1.88 -20.13 19.19
C LEU A 225 3.07 -21.10 19.06
N THR A 226 3.67 -21.17 17.87
CA THR A 226 4.83 -22.03 17.61
C THR A 226 6.07 -21.52 18.35
N ALA A 227 6.30 -20.20 18.40
CA ALA A 227 7.39 -19.58 19.14
C ALA A 227 7.30 -19.89 20.64
N ARG A 228 6.13 -19.65 21.26
CA ARG A 228 5.89 -19.98 22.68
C ARG A 228 6.13 -21.46 23.00
N ARG A 229 5.72 -22.37 22.10
CA ARG A 229 5.91 -23.83 22.29
C ARG A 229 7.37 -24.27 22.17
N ARG A 230 8.14 -23.67 21.26
CA ARG A 230 9.53 -24.06 20.99
C ARG A 230 10.52 -23.40 21.94
N SER A 231 10.17 -22.25 22.49
CA SER A 231 11.02 -21.47 23.37
C SER A 231 10.17 -20.85 24.49
N PRO A 232 9.69 -21.67 25.44
CA PRO A 232 8.78 -21.21 26.50
C PRO A 232 9.43 -20.25 27.51
N ASP A 233 10.76 -20.22 27.59
CA ASP A 233 11.50 -19.37 28.53
C ASP A 233 11.65 -17.91 28.07
N ILE A 234 11.25 -17.61 26.82
CA ILE A 234 11.27 -16.25 26.28
C ILE A 234 9.92 -15.59 26.56
N ASP A 235 9.94 -14.36 27.08
CA ASP A 235 8.74 -13.54 27.27
C ASP A 235 8.28 -12.94 25.92
N TRP A 236 7.52 -13.71 25.16
CA TRP A 236 7.08 -13.34 23.81
C TRP A 236 5.94 -12.32 23.80
N ARG A 237 6.01 -11.32 22.93
CA ARG A 237 4.87 -10.44 22.57
C ARG A 237 4.73 -10.37 21.05
N PHE A 238 3.53 -10.59 20.54
CA PHE A 238 3.22 -10.54 19.12
C PHE A 238 2.18 -9.44 18.87
N LEU A 239 2.60 -8.34 18.24
CA LEU A 239 1.77 -7.16 18.02
C LEU A 239 1.46 -7.05 16.54
N TRP A 240 0.19 -7.12 16.16
CA TRP A 240 -0.24 -6.84 14.79
C TRP A 240 -0.88 -5.46 14.72
N VAL A 241 -0.23 -4.53 14.01
CA VAL A 241 -0.63 -3.13 13.93
C VAL A 241 -1.55 -2.88 12.75
N GLY A 242 -2.76 -2.40 13.06
CA GLY A 242 -3.73 -1.94 12.10
C GLY A 242 -4.65 -3.00 11.50
N GLY A 243 -5.56 -2.53 10.64
CA GLY A 243 -6.64 -3.32 10.06
C GLY A 243 -7.81 -3.52 11.03
N ALA A 244 -9.03 -3.57 10.49
CA ALA A 244 -10.21 -4.00 11.24
C ALA A 244 -10.33 -5.53 11.22
N ASP A 245 -10.85 -6.14 12.28
CA ASP A 245 -11.11 -7.58 12.29
C ASP A 245 -12.28 -7.84 11.33
N SER A 246 -11.97 -8.47 10.20
CA SER A 246 -12.95 -8.82 9.18
C SER A 246 -13.40 -10.27 9.27
N GLY A 247 -12.87 -11.06 10.22
CA GLY A 247 -12.92 -12.52 10.13
C GLY A 247 -12.74 -13.31 11.42
N GLY A 248 -12.94 -12.70 12.60
CA GLY A 248 -12.95 -13.41 13.89
C GLY A 248 -11.56 -13.76 14.42
N LEU A 249 -10.53 -13.05 14.00
CA LEU A 249 -9.16 -13.22 14.50
C LEU A 249 -9.07 -12.93 16.01
N GLU A 250 -9.79 -11.91 16.48
CA GLU A 250 -9.85 -11.59 17.91
C GLU A 250 -10.58 -12.69 18.70
N SER A 251 -11.62 -13.27 18.11
CA SER A 251 -12.30 -14.45 18.67
C SER A 251 -11.41 -15.70 18.68
N LEU A 252 -10.55 -15.87 17.67
CA LEU A 252 -9.54 -16.94 17.64
C LEU A 252 -8.52 -16.78 18.76
N VAL A 253 -7.93 -15.58 18.90
CA VAL A 253 -6.95 -15.30 19.98
C VAL A 253 -7.58 -15.52 21.35
N ARG A 254 -8.81 -15.07 21.56
CA ARG A 254 -9.53 -15.25 22.82
C ARG A 254 -9.88 -16.72 23.10
N SER A 255 -10.42 -17.45 22.12
CA SER A 255 -10.83 -18.84 22.31
C SER A 255 -9.65 -19.80 22.46
N ALA A 256 -8.48 -19.43 21.93
CA ALA A 256 -7.23 -20.17 22.08
C ALA A 256 -6.39 -19.74 23.29
N ASP A 257 -6.89 -18.82 24.12
CA ASP A 257 -6.19 -18.28 25.30
C ASP A 257 -4.78 -17.75 24.96
N LEU A 258 -4.74 -16.86 23.95
CA LEU A 258 -3.52 -16.23 23.44
C LEU A 258 -3.49 -14.71 23.68
N GLY A 259 -4.39 -14.17 24.53
CA GLY A 259 -4.48 -12.73 24.76
C GLY A 259 -3.27 -12.14 25.50
N ASP A 260 -2.51 -12.97 26.21
CA ASP A 260 -1.21 -12.66 26.83
C ASP A 260 -0.07 -12.57 25.79
N LEU A 261 -0.24 -13.23 24.65
CA LEU A 261 0.79 -13.44 23.64
C LEU A 261 0.59 -12.58 22.40
N VAL A 262 -0.64 -12.47 21.91
CA VAL A 262 -0.99 -11.81 20.65
C VAL A 262 -1.95 -10.66 20.89
N GLU A 263 -1.55 -9.47 20.46
CA GLU A 263 -2.37 -8.27 20.49
C GLU A 263 -2.63 -7.77 19.06
N PHE A 264 -3.90 -7.50 18.75
CA PHE A 264 -4.29 -6.77 17.55
C PHE A 264 -4.48 -5.30 17.90
N VAL A 265 -3.47 -4.50 17.55
CA VAL A 265 -3.49 -3.06 17.77
C VAL A 265 -4.40 -2.42 16.70
N PRO A 266 -5.32 -1.51 17.08
CA PRO A 266 -6.16 -0.79 16.12
C PRO A 266 -5.35 -0.02 15.07
N HIS A 267 -6.05 0.56 14.10
CA HIS A 267 -5.40 1.42 13.10
C HIS A 267 -4.60 2.55 13.76
N GLN A 268 -3.32 2.65 13.38
CA GLN A 268 -2.40 3.69 13.84
C GLN A 268 -2.03 4.59 12.65
N PRO A 269 -2.31 5.91 12.71
CA PRO A 269 -1.89 6.85 11.67
C PRO A 269 -0.38 6.87 11.48
N ASP A 270 0.36 6.77 12.59
CA ASP A 270 1.82 6.81 12.67
C ASP A 270 2.34 5.52 13.37
N PRO A 271 2.47 4.41 12.62
CA PRO A 271 2.82 3.10 13.20
C PRO A 271 4.32 2.96 13.54
N GLN A 272 5.15 3.96 13.22
CA GLN A 272 6.61 3.89 13.30
C GLN A 272 7.11 3.57 14.70
N GLN A 273 6.44 4.06 15.75
CA GLN A 273 6.78 3.75 17.14
C GLN A 273 6.63 2.25 17.46
N TRP A 274 5.63 1.59 16.87
CA TRP A 274 5.43 0.16 17.06
C TRP A 274 6.55 -0.63 16.37
N PHE A 275 6.94 -0.21 15.17
CA PHE A 275 8.06 -0.85 14.47
C PHE A 275 9.37 -0.69 15.23
N ALA A 276 9.63 0.50 15.78
CA ALA A 276 10.81 0.78 16.59
C ALA A 276 10.84 0.02 17.92
N ALA A 277 9.67 -0.31 18.49
CA ALA A 277 9.59 -1.10 19.71
C ALA A 277 9.89 -2.60 19.49
N GLY A 278 9.73 -3.11 18.26
CA GLY A 278 9.93 -4.51 17.92
C GLY A 278 11.40 -4.95 17.89
N ASP A 279 11.66 -6.20 18.28
CA ASP A 279 12.92 -6.90 18.05
C ASP A 279 12.97 -7.55 16.67
N ALA A 280 11.80 -7.89 16.13
CA ALA A 280 11.65 -8.46 14.79
C ALA A 280 10.37 -7.94 14.12
N PHE A 281 10.43 -7.74 12.80
CA PHE A 281 9.24 -7.49 11.98
C PHE A 281 8.87 -8.75 11.19
N LEU A 282 7.60 -9.14 11.23
CA LEU A 282 7.08 -10.32 10.57
C LEU A 282 5.88 -9.98 9.69
N LEU A 283 6.07 -10.08 8.38
CA LEU A 283 4.99 -10.02 7.39
C LEU A 283 4.66 -11.43 6.89
N THR A 284 3.46 -11.91 7.20
CA THR A 284 2.96 -13.24 6.79
C THR A 284 2.07 -13.19 5.54
N ALA A 285 2.27 -12.17 4.70
CA ALA A 285 1.47 -11.97 3.51
C ALA A 285 1.68 -13.12 2.51
N ARG A 286 0.57 -13.65 2.00
CA ARG A 286 0.58 -14.60 0.88
C ARG A 286 0.95 -13.93 -0.43
N GLU A 287 0.62 -12.64 -0.53
CA GLU A 287 0.86 -11.85 -1.71
C GLU A 287 1.01 -10.37 -1.32
N ASP A 288 2.14 -9.79 -1.74
CA ASP A 288 2.43 -8.37 -1.64
C ASP A 288 3.30 -7.95 -2.82
N ALA A 289 2.85 -6.98 -3.61
CA ALA A 289 3.57 -6.55 -4.81
C ALA A 289 4.90 -5.89 -4.45
N PHE A 290 4.88 -5.08 -3.39
CA PHE A 290 6.02 -4.42 -2.79
C PHE A 290 5.62 -3.93 -1.39
N PRO A 291 5.97 -4.67 -0.31
CA PRO A 291 5.46 -4.37 1.02
C PRO A 291 6.13 -3.12 1.62
N LEU A 292 5.50 -1.95 1.48
CA LEU A 292 6.00 -0.69 2.06
C LEU A 292 6.25 -0.79 3.56
N VAL A 293 5.40 -1.51 4.30
CA VAL A 293 5.58 -1.73 5.74
C VAL A 293 6.88 -2.45 6.10
N CYS A 294 7.43 -3.29 5.21
CA CYS A 294 8.74 -3.89 5.42
C CYS A 294 9.87 -2.87 5.23
N VAL A 295 9.70 -1.91 4.33
CA VAL A 295 10.66 -0.81 4.14
C VAL A 295 10.61 0.13 5.34
N GLU A 296 9.41 0.47 5.83
CA GLU A 296 9.23 1.26 7.06
C GLU A 296 9.89 0.57 8.25
N ALA A 297 9.57 -0.71 8.50
CA ALA A 297 10.17 -1.46 9.59
C ALA A 297 11.70 -1.55 9.50
N ALA A 298 12.25 -1.68 8.30
CA ALA A 298 13.70 -1.66 8.09
C ALA A 298 14.32 -0.30 8.46
N LEU A 299 13.66 0.81 8.15
CA LEU A 299 14.10 2.15 8.54
C LEU A 299 14.06 2.36 10.06
N ALA A 300 13.07 1.80 10.77
CA ALA A 300 13.04 1.84 12.24
C ALA A 300 14.18 1.05 12.89
N GLY A 301 14.65 -0.01 12.24
CA GLY A 301 15.75 -0.84 12.72
C GLY A 301 17.14 -0.27 12.43
N ASP A 302 17.26 0.66 11.48
CA ASP A 302 18.53 1.30 11.15
C ASP A 302 18.92 2.33 12.21
N ARG A 303 19.71 1.87 13.18
CA ARG A 303 20.24 2.71 14.28
C ARG A 303 21.40 3.62 13.84
N SER A 304 21.78 3.63 12.56
CA SER A 304 23.03 4.23 12.08
C SER A 304 22.91 5.57 11.34
N SER A 305 21.70 6.06 11.02
CA SER A 305 21.57 7.30 10.23
C SER A 305 20.88 8.46 10.95
N PRO A 306 21.61 9.55 11.28
CA PRO A 306 21.03 10.87 11.41
C PRO A 306 20.82 11.46 10.01
N SER A 307 19.55 11.69 9.64
CA SER A 307 19.09 12.80 8.81
C SER A 307 19.92 13.18 7.57
N THR A 308 20.35 12.23 6.75
CA THR A 308 20.86 12.53 5.40
C THR A 308 20.15 11.68 4.37
N MET A 309 19.64 12.36 3.35
CA MET A 309 19.00 11.82 2.16
C MET A 309 20.04 11.04 1.32
N ALA A 310 20.56 9.95 1.86
CA ALA A 310 21.40 9.02 1.13
C ALA A 310 20.49 8.00 0.43
N ALA A 311 20.84 7.66 -0.81
CA ALA A 311 20.12 6.70 -1.64
C ALA A 311 19.71 5.44 -0.85
N PRO A 312 18.54 4.82 -1.14
CA PRO A 312 18.06 3.67 -0.40
C PRO A 312 19.16 2.59 -0.34
N PRO A 313 19.40 1.98 0.83
CA PRO A 313 20.44 0.97 0.98
C PRO A 313 20.26 -0.12 -0.09
N SER A 314 21.38 -0.57 -0.65
CA SER A 314 21.37 -1.59 -1.68
C SER A 314 20.68 -2.86 -1.13
N TRP A 315 19.91 -3.54 -1.97
CA TRP A 315 19.18 -4.77 -1.62
C TRP A 315 20.01 -5.85 -0.90
N CYS A 316 21.34 -5.80 -1.01
CA CYS A 316 22.26 -6.67 -0.28
C CYS A 316 22.20 -6.50 1.24
N ASP A 317 21.90 -5.31 1.75
CA ASP A 317 21.94 -5.00 3.18
C ASP A 317 20.68 -5.52 3.90
N ILE A 318 19.51 -5.41 3.25
CA ILE A 318 18.24 -5.99 3.75
C ILE A 318 18.30 -7.52 3.70
N ARG A 319 18.90 -8.12 2.65
CA ARG A 319 19.12 -9.56 2.61
C ARG A 319 20.01 -10.05 3.74
N ARG A 320 21.05 -9.30 4.13
CA ARG A 320 21.93 -9.69 5.26
C ARG A 320 21.20 -9.65 6.60
N ALA A 321 20.34 -8.66 6.83
CA ALA A 321 19.53 -8.58 8.06
C ALA A 321 18.52 -9.73 8.19
N VAL A 322 17.96 -10.22 7.07
CA VAL A 322 17.03 -11.35 7.05
C VAL A 322 17.74 -12.72 7.08
N SER A 323 18.98 -12.81 6.59
CA SER A 323 19.73 -14.09 6.52
C SER A 323 20.68 -14.34 7.70
N SER A 324 21.01 -13.33 8.51
CA SER A 324 21.84 -13.49 9.71
C SER A 324 21.11 -14.13 10.91
N SER A 325 19.80 -14.38 10.81
CA SER A 325 19.00 -15.08 11.82
C SER A 325 18.90 -16.60 11.60
N ALA A 326 19.78 -17.18 10.78
CA ALA A 326 19.83 -18.63 10.55
C ALA A 326 20.22 -19.38 11.84
N PHE A 327 19.23 -20.03 12.46
CA PHE A 327 19.42 -21.02 13.52
C PHE A 327 20.44 -22.10 13.09
N PRO A 328 21.32 -22.58 13.99
CA PRO A 328 22.21 -23.68 13.70
C PRO A 328 21.39 -24.96 13.45
N THR A 329 21.49 -25.50 12.24
CA THR A 329 20.93 -26.81 11.90
C THR A 329 21.85 -27.88 12.49
N SER A 330 21.45 -28.46 13.63
CA SER A 330 22.07 -29.70 14.10
C SER A 330 21.69 -30.84 13.16
N ARG A 331 22.70 -31.43 12.53
CA ARG A 331 22.56 -32.67 11.76
C ARG A 331 22.25 -33.80 12.74
N VAL A 332 21.10 -34.45 12.57
CA VAL A 332 20.85 -35.77 13.16
C VAL A 332 21.36 -36.80 12.15
N SER A 333 22.40 -37.55 12.54
CA SER A 333 22.88 -38.72 11.82
C SER A 333 21.88 -39.87 11.94
N PRO A 334 21.60 -40.64 10.87
CA PRO A 334 20.79 -41.83 10.97
C PRO A 334 21.65 -43.02 11.41
N THR A 335 21.39 -43.53 12.60
CA THR A 335 21.81 -44.89 13.02
C THR A 335 20.58 -45.65 13.49
N HIS A 336 20.02 -46.44 12.57
CA HIS A 336 19.61 -47.84 12.68
C HIS A 336 18.40 -48.15 11.78
#